data_AF-A0AAD6KD29-F1
#
_entry.id   AF-A0AAD6KD29-F1
#
_cell.length_a   1.000
_cell.length_b   1.000
_cell.length_c   1.000
_cell.angle_alpha   90.00
_cell.angle_beta   90.00
_cell.angle_gamma   90.00
#
_symmetry.space_group_name_H-M   'P 1'
#
loop_
_entity.id
_entity.type
_entity.pdbx_description
1 polymer ?
#
loop_
_entity_poly.entity_id
_entity_poly.type
_entity_poly.pdbx_seq_one_letter_code
_entity_poly.pdbx_strand_id
1 'polypeptide(L)'
;MDENSALIAQLLMEDEIEMRNRNGEGNVVVNVNVNGKDQSDGGWKTVTYSKRNKKQQLPNVSNLPENSSSDHRRSNGVGGGEANVFRSIEQHSEDRRRRIEEESRRREEESGERDGSKRHSDEDDGESDDGDRGGAGEQVKKVKKPKAKKPKVTVAEAAAKIDAGDLGAFLVDITVSYETRQDILLMRFADYIGRAFSPVSAAQFPWLKIFKESSVAKLVDIPLAHISQDVYKTAVDWLGQRSLEALASFVLWSMDSIFDDLASHQGITKGSKKVVQQSPSKSLVAIFVVLAMALQRKPDVLINLLPVINENPKYQGQDKLPVTVWMIAQASQGDLAVGLYMWIHVLFPMLSGKSSNNPQSRDLILQLVERILSSPKARTILINGAVKKGERVVPASALGLLMRVTFPVPSARVKATDRFEAVYPTLKEIALAGSSGSKAMKQVTQQILDISVKATGEGNSELSREASEIFIWCLTKNPECYKQWDMFYLDNLEASVKVLRKLSDEWKDHSVKHSSLDLVRETLKSFRQKNEKALAKAGNAGDYASLKEADKHCKAILGQFSRGRGCVRSLFIVSAALAMGAVIVSQKEYWDLQKLSAMLNLPSL
;
A
#
# COMPACT_ATOMS: atom_id res chain seq x y z
N MET A 1 -19.30 13.56 36.80
CA MET A 1 -18.26 13.95 35.85
C MET A 1 -17.00 13.28 36.31
N ASP A 2 -16.45 12.38 35.50
CA ASP A 2 -15.29 11.56 35.86
C ASP A 2 -13.99 12.37 35.78
N GLU A 3 -13.03 12.04 36.66
CA GLU A 3 -11.73 12.70 36.77
C GLU A 3 -10.86 12.49 35.53
N ASN A 4 -11.12 11.43 34.74
CA ASN A 4 -10.43 11.17 33.49
C ASN A 4 -10.79 12.19 32.39
N SER A 5 -12.04 12.65 32.35
CA SER A 5 -12.51 13.66 31.40
C SER A 5 -11.94 15.03 31.71
N ALA A 6 -11.70 15.34 33.00
CA ALA A 6 -11.04 16.56 33.41
C ALA A 6 -9.55 16.57 33.01
N LEU A 7 -8.87 15.43 33.16
CA LEU A 7 -7.46 15.28 32.76
C LEU A 7 -7.27 15.38 31.25
N ILE A 8 -8.18 14.79 30.47
CA ILE A 8 -8.17 14.85 28.99
C ILE A 8 -8.46 16.27 28.50
N ALA A 9 -9.39 16.97 29.14
CA ALA A 9 -9.67 18.38 28.81
C ALA A 9 -8.47 19.28 29.13
N GLN A 10 -7.75 19.02 30.22
CA GLN A 10 -6.58 19.79 30.61
C GLN A 10 -5.39 19.57 29.66
N LEU A 11 -5.16 18.32 29.23
CA LEU A 11 -4.14 17.98 28.23
C LEU A 11 -4.44 18.60 26.85
N LEU A 12 -5.70 18.62 26.43
CA LEU A 12 -6.10 19.26 25.17
C LEU A 12 -5.95 20.78 25.21
N MET A 13 -6.18 21.39 26.38
CA MET A 13 -6.04 22.84 26.57
C MET A 13 -4.56 23.28 26.61
N GLU A 14 -3.68 22.47 27.19
CA GLU A 14 -2.22 22.70 27.16
C GLU A 14 -1.65 22.58 25.74
N ASP A 15 -2.09 21.59 24.96
CA ASP A 15 -1.66 21.40 23.57
C ASP A 15 -2.12 22.57 22.65
N GLU A 16 -3.31 23.12 22.92
CA GLU A 16 -3.85 24.27 22.20
C GLU A 16 -3.13 25.59 22.54
N ILE A 17 -2.71 25.77 23.81
CA ILE A 17 -1.88 26.91 24.25
C ILE A 17 -0.48 26.82 23.66
N GLU A 18 0.10 25.61 23.58
CA GLU A 18 1.44 25.40 23.02
C GLU A 18 1.47 25.62 21.49
N MET A 19 0.39 25.26 20.78
CA MET A 19 0.22 25.56 19.35
C MET A 19 0.00 27.06 19.08
N ARG A 20 -0.66 27.78 19.99
CA ARG A 20 -0.89 29.23 19.86
C ARG A 20 0.39 30.04 20.07
N ASN A 21 1.27 29.60 20.99
CA ASN A 21 2.57 30.23 21.23
C ASN A 21 3.59 29.97 20.09
N ARG A 22 3.43 28.87 19.33
CA ARG A 22 4.30 28.56 18.17
C ARG A 22 4.02 29.38 16.91
N ASN A 23 2.84 30.00 16.79
CA ASN A 23 2.44 30.80 15.62
C ASN A 23 2.50 32.31 15.85
N GLY A 24 3.06 32.76 16.98
CA GLY A 24 2.98 34.14 17.47
C GLY A 24 4.29 34.91 17.55
N GLU A 25 5.24 34.76 16.62
CA GLU A 25 6.37 35.70 16.50
C GLU A 25 6.64 36.07 15.04
N GLY A 26 6.05 37.19 14.64
CA GLY A 26 6.24 37.82 13.33
C GLY A 26 5.86 39.29 13.39
N ASN A 27 6.47 40.05 14.31
CA ASN A 27 6.30 41.50 14.37
C ASN A 27 7.06 42.15 13.20
N VAL A 28 6.31 42.52 12.16
CA VAL A 28 6.74 43.50 11.16
C VAL A 28 6.63 44.89 11.79
N VAL A 29 7.77 45.46 12.18
CA VAL A 29 7.88 46.89 12.47
C VAL A 29 8.13 47.60 11.15
N VAL A 30 7.11 48.32 10.68
CA VAL A 30 7.25 49.33 9.63
C VAL A 30 7.86 50.56 10.26
N ASN A 31 9.06 50.96 9.81
CA ASN A 31 9.54 52.32 9.98
C ASN A 31 9.97 52.86 8.62
N VAL A 32 9.23 53.89 8.19
CA VAL A 32 9.53 54.70 7.01
C VAL A 32 10.62 55.70 7.40
N ASN A 33 11.71 55.78 6.65
CA ASN A 33 12.30 57.09 6.38
C ASN A 33 13.07 57.17 5.05
N VAL A 34 12.95 58.36 4.47
CA VAL A 34 13.36 58.84 3.15
C VAL A 34 14.86 59.13 3.09
N ASN A 35 15.57 58.72 2.01
CA ASN A 35 16.36 59.57 1.09
C ASN A 35 17.39 58.79 0.24
N GLY A 36 17.54 59.19 -1.04
CA GLY A 36 18.86 59.40 -1.65
C GLY A 36 19.50 58.29 -2.50
N LYS A 37 19.33 58.44 -3.83
CA LYS A 37 20.34 58.40 -4.92
C LYS A 37 21.45 57.31 -5.02
N ASP A 38 21.64 56.94 -6.29
CA ASP A 38 22.88 56.52 -6.99
C ASP A 38 23.22 55.02 -7.16
N GLN A 39 23.03 54.59 -8.41
CA GLN A 39 23.95 53.91 -9.36
C GLN A 39 24.91 52.77 -8.92
N SER A 40 24.88 51.75 -9.79
CA SER A 40 26.01 50.99 -10.39
C SER A 40 26.50 49.66 -9.76
N ASP A 41 26.57 48.67 -10.66
CA ASP A 41 27.56 47.61 -10.85
C ASP A 41 27.89 46.54 -9.79
N GLY A 42 27.63 45.29 -10.20
CA GLY A 42 28.70 44.32 -10.45
C GLY A 42 29.30 43.52 -9.28
N GLY A 43 29.22 42.18 -9.39
CA GLY A 43 30.26 41.29 -8.87
C GLY A 43 29.79 40.13 -8.00
N TRP A 44 29.88 38.91 -8.54
CA TRP A 44 29.85 37.68 -7.73
C TRP A 44 31.07 37.64 -6.78
N LYS A 45 30.85 37.36 -5.49
CA LYS A 45 31.91 37.09 -4.51
C LYS A 45 31.85 35.66 -4.01
N THR A 46 32.95 34.95 -4.21
CA THR A 46 33.23 33.60 -3.68
C THR A 46 33.57 33.71 -2.19
N VAL A 47 32.98 32.86 -1.33
CA VAL A 47 33.33 32.78 0.09
C VAL A 47 34.00 31.44 0.40
N THR A 48 35.27 31.51 0.77
CA THR A 48 36.10 30.41 1.25
C THR A 48 35.98 30.31 2.77
N TYR A 49 35.75 29.11 3.32
CA TYR A 49 35.79 28.89 4.77
C TYR A 49 37.17 28.39 5.23
N SER A 50 37.73 29.07 6.23
CA SER A 50 38.94 28.65 6.95
C SER A 50 38.60 27.81 8.18
N LYS A 51 39.24 26.63 8.27
CA LYS A 51 39.21 25.71 9.43
C LYS A 51 39.84 26.35 10.66
N ARG A 52 39.20 26.23 11.83
CA ARG A 52 39.83 26.54 13.13
C ARG A 52 39.55 25.43 14.16
N ASN A 53 40.61 24.72 14.53
CA ASN A 53 40.66 23.85 15.70
C ASN A 53 40.75 24.70 16.97
N LYS A 54 40.00 24.36 18.03
CA LYS A 54 40.37 24.78 19.39
C LYS A 54 39.90 23.76 20.45
N LYS A 55 40.88 23.22 21.17
CA LYS A 55 40.75 22.55 22.48
C LYS A 55 40.24 23.58 23.51
N GLN A 56 39.32 23.17 24.39
CA GLN A 56 39.09 23.87 25.66
C GLN A 56 38.90 22.85 26.79
N GLN A 57 39.62 23.11 27.88
CA GLN A 57 39.63 22.44 29.17
C GLN A 57 38.41 22.87 30.01
N LEU A 58 37.94 22.00 30.91
CA LEU A 58 36.97 22.31 31.97
C LEU A 58 37.65 22.23 33.35
N PRO A 59 37.37 23.16 34.29
CA PRO A 59 37.78 23.06 35.69
C PRO A 59 36.74 22.37 36.59
N ASN A 60 37.15 22.10 37.84
CA ASN A 60 36.63 21.08 38.75
C ASN A 60 36.06 21.69 40.07
N VAL A 61 35.12 20.97 40.71
CA VAL A 61 34.65 20.96 42.14
C VAL A 61 33.91 22.21 42.70
N SER A 62 32.89 22.22 43.59
CA SER A 62 32.29 21.26 44.57
C SER A 62 30.90 21.77 45.05
N ASN A 63 29.96 20.89 45.46
CA ASN A 63 29.14 20.95 46.70
C ASN A 63 28.01 19.88 46.73
N LEU A 64 27.94 19.13 47.85
CA LEU A 64 27.01 18.02 48.24
C LEU A 64 25.68 18.55 48.88
N PRO A 65 24.63 17.75 49.24
CA PRO A 65 24.65 16.32 49.68
C PRO A 65 23.51 15.35 49.23
N GLU A 66 23.78 14.09 49.57
CA GLU A 66 23.07 12.79 49.65
C GLU A 66 21.53 12.69 49.63
N ASN A 67 21.00 11.71 48.86
CA ASN A 67 20.32 10.53 49.45
C ASN A 67 20.13 9.33 48.47
N SER A 68 20.41 8.13 49.02
CA SER A 68 19.90 6.77 48.76
C SER A 68 19.86 6.09 47.36
N SER A 69 20.73 5.08 47.24
CA SER A 69 20.42 3.64 47.02
C SER A 69 20.78 2.94 45.70
N SER A 70 21.40 1.77 45.89
CA SER A 70 21.61 0.61 45.00
C SER A 70 22.81 0.57 44.03
N ASP A 71 23.91 0.02 44.58
CA ASP A 71 24.66 -1.14 44.06
C ASP A 71 24.60 -1.48 42.56
N HIS A 72 25.67 -1.24 41.81
CA HIS A 72 26.79 -2.18 41.73
C HIS A 72 27.93 -1.65 40.85
N ARG A 73 29.15 -1.81 41.36
CA ARG A 73 30.41 -1.28 40.85
C ARG A 73 30.83 -1.93 39.52
N ARG A 74 31.08 -1.09 38.50
CA ARG A 74 32.12 -1.33 37.49
C ARG A 74 33.43 -0.75 38.01
N SER A 75 34.49 -1.56 38.03
CA SER A 75 35.88 -1.11 38.09
C SER A 75 36.56 -1.47 36.78
N ASN A 76 37.39 -0.57 36.26
CA ASN A 76 38.15 -0.72 35.03
C ASN A 76 39.65 -0.58 35.35
N GLY A 77 40.47 -1.46 34.78
CA GLY A 77 41.93 -1.41 34.72
C GLY A 77 42.65 -2.29 35.77
N VAL A 78 43.71 -3.07 35.49
CA VAL A 78 44.63 -3.21 34.35
C VAL A 78 45.32 -4.58 34.50
N GLY A 79 45.59 -5.30 33.39
CA GLY A 79 46.70 -6.27 33.32
C GLY A 79 46.42 -7.67 32.76
N GLY A 80 46.77 -7.89 31.48
CA GLY A 80 47.38 -9.12 30.95
C GLY A 80 46.59 -10.44 30.93
N GLY A 81 46.18 -10.87 29.73
CA GLY A 81 45.83 -12.27 29.43
C GLY A 81 44.47 -12.42 28.74
N GLU A 82 44.49 -12.76 27.45
CA GLU A 82 43.29 -13.09 26.67
C GLU A 82 42.56 -14.31 27.26
N ALA A 83 41.56 -14.07 28.09
CA ALA A 83 40.57 -15.09 28.45
C ALA A 83 39.50 -15.14 27.34
N ASN A 84 39.71 -16.04 26.37
CA ASN A 84 38.77 -16.32 25.30
C ASN A 84 37.40 -16.77 25.87
N VAL A 85 36.45 -15.85 25.94
CA VAL A 85 35.05 -16.07 26.35
C VAL A 85 34.37 -17.17 25.49
N PHE A 86 34.89 -17.41 24.28
CA PHE A 86 34.41 -18.44 23.36
C PHE A 86 34.93 -19.85 23.67
N ARG A 87 35.95 -20.01 24.53
CA ARG A 87 36.53 -21.34 24.82
C ARG A 87 35.54 -22.26 25.51
N SER A 88 34.72 -21.73 26.42
CA SER A 88 33.66 -22.50 27.10
C SER A 88 32.54 -22.92 26.13
N ILE A 89 32.23 -22.07 25.15
CA ILE A 89 31.23 -22.35 24.11
C ILE A 89 31.76 -23.40 23.12
N GLU A 90 33.02 -23.29 22.72
CA GLU A 90 33.69 -24.25 21.84
C GLU A 90 33.77 -25.63 22.50
N GLN A 91 34.15 -25.68 23.77
CA GLN A 91 34.26 -26.92 24.55
C GLN A 91 32.88 -27.60 24.71
N HIS A 92 31.80 -26.82 24.87
CA HIS A 92 30.44 -27.35 24.89
C HIS A 92 29.96 -27.79 23.49
N SER A 93 30.53 -27.24 22.41
CA SER A 93 30.27 -27.65 21.02
C SER A 93 30.95 -29.00 20.72
N GLU A 94 32.21 -29.13 21.14
CA GLU A 94 33.03 -30.34 21.01
C GLU A 94 32.48 -31.50 21.83
N ASP A 95 32.09 -31.27 23.09
CA ASP A 95 31.46 -32.30 23.94
C ASP A 95 30.14 -32.80 23.34
N ARG A 96 29.39 -31.94 22.64
CA ARG A 96 28.14 -32.33 21.98
C ARG A 96 28.39 -33.18 20.74
N ARG A 97 29.42 -32.86 19.94
CA ARG A 97 29.84 -33.70 18.80
C ARG A 97 30.35 -35.05 19.27
N ARG A 98 31.15 -35.08 20.34
CA ARG A 98 31.66 -36.32 20.93
C ARG A 98 30.54 -37.24 21.41
N ARG A 99 29.49 -36.70 22.06
CA ARG A 99 28.32 -37.48 22.46
C ARG A 99 27.53 -38.06 21.28
N ILE A 100 27.39 -37.30 20.19
CA ILE A 100 26.70 -37.76 18.98
C ILE A 100 27.50 -38.87 18.29
N GLU A 101 28.83 -38.74 18.21
CA GLU A 101 29.72 -39.75 17.62
C GLU A 101 29.85 -41.02 18.49
N GLU A 102 29.70 -40.89 19.81
CA GLU A 102 29.69 -42.03 20.73
C GLU A 102 28.33 -42.76 20.68
N GLU A 103 27.23 -42.02 20.50
CA GLU A 103 25.89 -42.58 20.29
C GLU A 103 25.76 -43.24 18.90
N SER A 104 26.40 -42.70 17.86
CA SER A 104 26.46 -43.35 16.54
C SER A 104 27.29 -44.62 16.58
N ARG A 105 28.44 -44.63 17.28
CA ARG A 105 29.25 -45.84 17.49
C ARG A 105 28.50 -46.92 18.25
N ARG A 106 27.75 -46.55 19.29
CA ARG A 106 26.91 -47.50 20.05
C ARG A 106 25.80 -48.09 19.18
N ARG A 107 25.19 -47.30 18.28
CA ARG A 107 24.19 -47.79 17.32
C ARG A 107 24.78 -48.70 16.25
N GLU A 108 26.04 -48.50 15.87
CA GLU A 108 26.79 -49.38 14.96
C GLU A 108 27.24 -50.68 15.64
N GLU A 109 27.55 -50.64 16.94
CA GLU A 109 27.89 -51.82 17.74
C GLU A 109 26.64 -52.67 18.09
N GLU A 110 25.47 -52.05 18.26
CA GLU A 110 24.20 -52.72 18.52
C GLU A 110 23.53 -53.33 17.26
N SER A 111 23.91 -52.90 16.05
CA SER A 111 23.27 -53.36 14.80
C SER A 111 23.88 -54.61 14.16
N GLY A 112 24.95 -55.19 14.73
CA GLY A 112 25.30 -56.60 14.53
C GLY A 112 25.49 -57.10 13.09
N GLU A 113 25.82 -56.25 12.11
CA GLU A 113 26.14 -56.69 10.74
C GLU A 113 27.63 -56.50 10.43
N ARG A 114 28.36 -57.62 10.53
CA ARG A 114 29.70 -57.76 9.93
C ARG A 114 29.52 -57.92 8.42
N ASP A 115 30.04 -56.98 7.65
CA ASP A 115 30.58 -57.32 6.33
C ASP A 115 31.96 -56.67 6.13
N GLY A 116 32.90 -57.51 5.74
CA GLY A 116 34.32 -57.20 5.69
C GLY A 116 34.77 -56.95 4.26
N SER A 117 35.55 -55.89 4.06
CA SER A 117 36.54 -55.88 2.98
C SER A 117 37.80 -55.11 3.38
N LYS A 118 38.88 -55.87 3.49
CA LYS A 118 40.27 -55.45 3.69
C LYS A 118 40.83 -54.66 2.50
N ARG A 119 41.93 -53.95 2.80
CA ARG A 119 43.10 -53.51 1.98
C ARG A 119 43.17 -51.97 1.89
N HIS A 120 44.29 -51.28 2.12
CA HIS A 120 45.66 -51.63 2.54
C HIS A 120 46.28 -50.35 3.12
N SER A 121 47.20 -50.52 4.07
CA SER A 121 48.14 -49.51 4.57
C SER A 121 49.04 -48.96 3.46
N ASP A 122 49.57 -47.75 3.63
CA ASP A 122 51.00 -47.56 3.87
C ASP A 122 51.29 -46.14 4.37
N GLU A 123 52.04 -46.11 5.46
CA GLU A 123 52.69 -44.98 6.11
C GLU A 123 54.00 -44.67 5.37
N ASP A 124 54.37 -43.40 5.24
CA ASP A 124 55.78 -43.04 5.08
C ASP A 124 56.04 -41.70 5.79
N ASP A 125 56.77 -41.80 6.89
CA ASP A 125 57.34 -40.72 7.69
C ASP A 125 58.70 -40.34 7.11
N GLY A 126 58.97 -39.04 6.95
CA GLY A 126 60.26 -38.51 6.55
C GLY A 126 60.58 -37.21 7.26
N GLU A 127 61.44 -37.31 8.27
CA GLU A 127 61.88 -36.29 9.21
C GLU A 127 62.66 -35.10 8.59
N SER A 128 62.51 -33.98 9.28
CA SER A 128 63.42 -32.86 9.57
C SER A 128 64.81 -32.76 8.93
N ASP A 129 65.16 -31.54 8.50
CA ASP A 129 66.49 -30.98 8.79
C ASP A 129 66.41 -29.46 9.05
N ASP A 130 67.08 -29.04 10.11
CA ASP A 130 67.23 -27.66 10.61
C ASP A 130 68.63 -27.17 10.21
N GLY A 131 68.73 -25.98 9.61
CA GLY A 131 70.01 -25.42 9.17
C GLY A 131 70.03 -23.88 9.19
N ASP A 132 70.71 -23.35 10.20
CA ASP A 132 70.87 -21.95 10.61
C ASP A 132 71.78 -21.09 9.68
N ARG A 133 71.62 -19.76 9.81
CA ARG A 133 72.52 -18.62 9.49
C ARG A 133 72.62 -18.02 8.07
N GLY A 134 72.07 -16.80 7.99
CA GLY A 134 72.89 -15.58 7.82
C GLY A 134 73.03 -14.97 6.42
N GLY A 135 72.74 -13.66 6.32
CA GLY A 135 73.44 -12.77 5.36
C GLY A 135 72.61 -12.17 4.21
N ALA A 136 72.15 -10.94 4.43
CA ALA A 136 72.00 -9.81 3.51
C ALA A 136 71.81 -10.03 1.99
N GLY A 137 70.63 -9.61 1.51
CA GLY A 137 70.51 -8.65 0.40
C GLY A 137 70.60 -9.17 -1.04
N GLU A 138 69.44 -9.41 -1.67
CA GLU A 138 69.15 -8.83 -3.00
C GLU A 138 67.65 -8.93 -3.35
N GLN A 139 67.06 -7.81 -3.75
CA GLN A 139 65.67 -7.72 -4.19
C GLN A 139 65.50 -8.38 -5.56
N VAL A 140 65.08 -9.64 -5.59
CA VAL A 140 64.53 -10.24 -6.81
C VAL A 140 63.02 -10.06 -6.82
N LYS A 141 62.54 -9.24 -7.76
CA LYS A 141 61.12 -9.07 -8.11
C LYS A 141 60.46 -10.45 -8.30
N LYS A 142 59.69 -10.91 -7.31
CA LYS A 142 58.68 -11.96 -7.52
C LYS A 142 57.61 -11.41 -8.46
N VAL A 143 57.68 -11.83 -9.71
CA VAL A 143 56.62 -11.67 -10.72
C VAL A 143 55.33 -12.22 -10.11
N LYS A 144 54.35 -11.35 -9.86
CA LYS A 144 52.99 -11.75 -9.47
C LYS A 144 52.44 -12.66 -10.57
N LYS A 145 52.28 -13.96 -10.26
CA LYS A 145 51.43 -14.85 -11.05
C LYS A 145 50.07 -14.16 -11.24
N PRO A 146 49.55 -14.04 -12.48
CA PRO A 146 48.23 -13.46 -12.69
C PRO A 146 47.23 -14.31 -11.91
N LYS A 147 46.46 -13.68 -11.02
CA LYS A 147 45.27 -14.31 -10.41
C LYS A 147 44.45 -14.90 -11.55
N ALA A 148 44.34 -16.23 -11.61
CA ALA A 148 43.41 -16.88 -12.53
C ALA A 148 42.06 -16.18 -12.38
N LYS A 149 41.54 -15.64 -13.48
CA LYS A 149 40.22 -14.99 -13.48
C LYS A 149 39.24 -16.07 -13.00
N LYS A 150 38.62 -15.84 -11.82
CA LYS A 150 37.53 -16.71 -11.36
C LYS A 150 36.55 -16.90 -12.52
N PRO A 151 36.07 -18.12 -12.78
CA PRO A 151 35.06 -18.35 -13.82
C PRO A 151 33.91 -17.36 -13.63
N LYS A 152 33.55 -16.63 -14.69
CA LYS A 152 32.41 -15.69 -14.66
C LYS A 152 31.13 -16.50 -14.78
N VAL A 153 30.72 -17.15 -13.70
CA VAL A 153 29.46 -17.90 -13.67
C VAL A 153 28.30 -16.90 -13.71
N THR A 154 27.47 -16.98 -14.74
CA THR A 154 26.28 -16.14 -14.88
C THR A 154 25.13 -16.64 -14.00
N VAL A 155 24.11 -15.80 -13.76
CA VAL A 155 22.89 -16.22 -13.04
C VAL A 155 22.22 -17.41 -13.75
N ALA A 156 22.16 -17.37 -15.09
CA ALA A 156 21.56 -18.44 -15.89
C ALA A 156 22.33 -19.77 -15.78
N GLU A 157 23.66 -19.72 -15.86
CA GLU A 157 24.51 -20.91 -15.72
C GLU A 157 24.43 -21.53 -14.32
N ALA A 158 24.29 -20.71 -13.28
CA ALA A 158 24.08 -21.21 -11.92
C ALA A 158 22.69 -21.81 -11.73
N ALA A 159 21.64 -21.15 -12.23
CA ALA A 159 20.26 -21.61 -12.17
C ALA A 159 20.06 -22.94 -12.91
N ALA A 160 20.68 -23.10 -14.08
CA ALA A 160 20.60 -24.32 -14.89
C ALA A 160 21.21 -25.57 -14.23
N LYS A 161 22.02 -25.39 -13.17
CA LYS A 161 22.61 -26.50 -12.40
C LYS A 161 21.73 -27.00 -11.27
N ILE A 162 20.63 -26.31 -10.96
CA ILE A 162 19.68 -26.76 -9.95
C ILE A 162 18.85 -27.88 -10.57
N ASP A 163 18.99 -29.09 -10.05
CA ASP A 163 18.18 -30.22 -10.45
C ASP A 163 16.90 -30.30 -9.61
N ALA A 164 15.76 -30.51 -10.27
CA ALA A 164 14.47 -30.54 -9.58
C ALA A 164 14.28 -31.80 -8.72
N GLY A 165 14.89 -32.93 -9.11
CA GLY A 165 14.86 -34.18 -8.37
C GLY A 165 15.72 -34.11 -7.12
N ASP A 166 16.94 -33.59 -7.24
CA ASP A 166 17.85 -33.34 -6.11
C ASP A 166 17.24 -32.35 -5.11
N LEU A 167 16.67 -31.23 -5.60
CA LEU A 167 15.93 -30.30 -4.74
C LEU A 167 14.76 -30.99 -4.05
N GLY A 168 13.97 -31.80 -4.77
CA GLY A 168 12.84 -32.54 -4.21
C GLY A 168 13.27 -33.49 -3.10
N ALA A 169 14.32 -34.28 -3.33
CA ALA A 169 14.88 -35.21 -2.33
C ALA A 169 15.40 -34.45 -1.09
N PHE A 170 16.13 -33.35 -1.30
CA PHE A 170 16.60 -32.50 -0.21
C PHE A 170 15.44 -31.92 0.61
N LEU A 171 14.40 -31.42 -0.04
CA LEU A 171 13.23 -30.85 0.64
C LEU A 171 12.50 -31.89 1.48
N VAL A 172 12.37 -33.14 1.00
CA VAL A 172 11.80 -34.25 1.77
C VAL A 172 12.66 -34.54 3.01
N ASP A 173 13.97 -34.68 2.82
CA ASP A 173 14.91 -34.97 3.91
C ASP A 173 14.89 -33.92 5.02
N ILE A 174 14.98 -32.63 4.66
CA ILE A 174 14.95 -31.57 5.66
C ILE A 174 13.59 -31.53 6.37
N THR A 175 12.49 -31.77 5.64
CA THR A 175 11.13 -31.75 6.22
C THR A 175 10.98 -32.78 7.32
N VAL A 176 11.53 -33.98 7.12
CA VAL A 176 11.58 -35.03 8.15
C VAL A 176 12.50 -34.61 9.29
N SER A 177 13.69 -34.10 8.97
CA SER A 177 14.72 -33.77 9.97
C SER A 177 14.36 -32.58 10.89
N TYR A 178 13.48 -31.68 10.43
CA TYR A 178 13.12 -30.45 11.15
C TYR A 178 11.60 -30.20 11.15
N GLU A 179 10.79 -31.26 11.23
CA GLU A 179 9.33 -31.20 11.13
C GLU A 179 8.69 -30.12 12.02
N THR A 180 9.18 -29.96 13.26
CA THR A 180 8.68 -28.99 14.24
C THR A 180 9.34 -27.61 14.16
N ARG A 181 10.38 -27.42 13.33
CA ARG A 181 11.19 -26.19 13.25
C ARG A 181 11.19 -25.60 11.84
N GLN A 182 10.07 -24.96 11.48
CA GLN A 182 9.86 -24.42 10.13
C GLN A 182 10.80 -23.26 9.77
N ASP A 183 11.26 -22.50 10.76
CA ASP A 183 12.31 -21.50 10.62
C ASP A 183 13.62 -22.13 10.09
N ILE A 184 14.05 -23.24 10.70
CA ILE A 184 15.25 -23.96 10.27
C ILE A 184 15.05 -24.55 8.87
N LEU A 185 13.87 -25.12 8.58
CA LEU A 185 13.55 -25.64 7.24
C LEU A 185 13.72 -24.59 6.15
N LEU A 186 13.11 -23.42 6.34
CA LEU A 186 13.17 -22.32 5.39
C LEU A 186 14.60 -21.80 5.23
N MET A 187 15.38 -21.79 6.31
CA MET A 187 16.79 -21.43 6.24
C MET A 187 17.63 -22.46 5.47
N ARG A 188 17.39 -23.76 5.67
CA ARG A 188 18.06 -24.83 4.91
C ARG A 188 17.72 -24.79 3.43
N PHE A 189 16.48 -24.50 3.09
CA PHE A 189 16.06 -24.26 1.72
C PHE A 189 16.81 -23.07 1.10
N ALA A 190 16.90 -21.94 1.80
CA ALA A 190 17.67 -20.79 1.33
C ALA A 190 19.17 -21.11 1.18
N ASP A 191 19.74 -21.92 2.08
CA ASP A 191 21.13 -22.36 1.99
C ASP A 191 21.37 -23.27 0.77
N TYR A 192 20.45 -24.18 0.46
CA TYR A 192 20.53 -25.05 -0.73
C TYR A 192 20.58 -24.21 -2.01
N ILE A 193 19.63 -23.29 -2.18
CA ILE A 193 19.60 -22.37 -3.32
C ILE A 193 20.84 -21.46 -3.29
N GLY A 194 21.25 -21.01 -2.11
CA GLY A 194 22.46 -20.22 -1.87
C GLY A 194 23.74 -20.88 -2.37
N ARG A 195 23.89 -22.19 -2.17
CA ARG A 195 25.05 -22.97 -2.66
C ARG A 195 25.11 -22.96 -4.18
N ALA A 196 23.97 -23.16 -4.85
CA ALA A 196 23.89 -23.13 -6.31
C ALA A 196 24.33 -21.77 -6.89
N PHE A 197 23.94 -20.67 -6.24
CA PHE A 197 24.29 -19.31 -6.67
C PHE A 197 25.59 -18.75 -6.05
N SER A 198 26.30 -19.50 -5.21
CA SER A 198 27.57 -19.07 -4.60
C SER A 198 28.68 -18.71 -5.61
N PRO A 199 28.76 -19.31 -6.82
CA PRO A 199 29.76 -18.93 -7.82
C PRO A 199 29.43 -17.60 -8.53
N VAL A 200 28.21 -17.09 -8.41
CA VAL A 200 27.76 -15.88 -9.11
C VAL A 200 28.31 -14.65 -8.40
N SER A 201 29.21 -13.93 -9.06
CA SER A 201 29.76 -12.68 -8.53
C SER A 201 28.74 -11.53 -8.59
N ALA A 202 28.87 -10.52 -7.73
CA ALA A 202 28.03 -9.31 -7.75
C ALA A 202 28.01 -8.59 -9.12
N ALA A 203 29.09 -8.70 -9.92
CA ALA A 203 29.13 -8.14 -11.27
C ALA A 203 28.19 -8.85 -12.27
N GLN A 204 27.85 -10.12 -12.00
CA GLN A 204 26.93 -10.92 -12.81
C GLN A 204 25.46 -10.73 -12.38
N PHE A 205 25.23 -10.14 -11.21
CA PHE A 205 23.92 -9.74 -10.73
C PHE A 205 23.97 -8.35 -10.07
N PRO A 206 24.14 -7.27 -10.86
CA PRO A 206 24.21 -5.91 -10.35
C PRO A 206 22.80 -5.40 -10.01
N TRP A 207 22.17 -5.99 -9.00
CA TRP A 207 20.74 -5.83 -8.69
C TRP A 207 20.33 -4.37 -8.50
N LEU A 208 21.17 -3.53 -7.86
CA LEU A 208 20.91 -2.10 -7.70
C LEU A 208 20.74 -1.38 -9.05
N LYS A 209 21.60 -1.71 -10.02
CA LYS A 209 21.53 -1.14 -11.37
C LYS A 209 20.28 -1.66 -12.09
N ILE A 210 20.02 -2.97 -11.99
CA ILE A 210 18.84 -3.62 -12.57
C ILE A 210 17.57 -2.94 -12.06
N PHE A 211 17.41 -2.75 -10.75
CA PHE A 211 16.23 -2.16 -10.11
C PHE A 211 16.08 -0.67 -10.41
N LYS A 212 17.19 0.03 -10.66
CA LYS A 212 17.16 1.46 -11.03
C LYS A 212 16.79 1.68 -12.50
N GLU A 213 17.20 0.80 -13.41
CA GLU A 213 17.11 1.01 -14.85
C GLU A 213 15.99 0.21 -15.54
N SER A 214 15.46 -0.82 -14.88
CA SER A 214 14.45 -1.71 -15.47
C SER A 214 13.02 -1.23 -15.18
N SER A 215 12.12 -1.46 -16.15
CA SER A 215 10.68 -1.28 -15.93
C SER A 215 10.13 -2.36 -14.99
N VAL A 216 9.00 -2.10 -14.35
CA VAL A 216 8.32 -3.07 -13.47
C VAL A 216 7.99 -4.37 -14.21
N ALA A 217 7.63 -4.25 -15.50
CA ALA A 217 7.35 -5.40 -16.36
C ALA A 217 8.55 -6.34 -16.56
N LYS A 218 9.79 -5.83 -16.51
CA LYS A 218 11.01 -6.65 -16.55
C LYS A 218 11.41 -7.17 -15.18
N LEU A 219 11.21 -6.35 -14.14
CA LEU A 219 11.61 -6.68 -12.77
C LEU A 219 10.86 -7.88 -12.20
N VAL A 220 9.61 -8.07 -12.59
CA VAL A 220 8.79 -9.20 -12.14
C VAL A 220 9.36 -10.57 -12.53
N ASP A 221 10.05 -10.65 -13.67
CA ASP A 221 10.66 -11.89 -14.13
C ASP A 221 12.04 -12.11 -13.49
N ILE A 222 12.60 -11.12 -12.81
CA ILE A 222 13.93 -11.22 -12.19
C ILE A 222 13.76 -11.60 -10.71
N PRO A 223 14.49 -12.61 -10.19
CA PRO A 223 15.50 -13.45 -10.87
C PRO A 223 14.94 -14.77 -11.46
N LEU A 224 13.63 -14.99 -11.41
CA LEU A 224 13.03 -16.29 -11.72
C LEU A 224 13.07 -16.70 -13.20
N ALA A 225 13.36 -15.77 -14.11
CA ALA A 225 13.42 -16.00 -15.55
C ALA A 225 14.39 -17.11 -15.97
N HIS A 226 15.39 -17.40 -15.13
CA HIS A 226 16.40 -18.43 -15.39
C HIS A 226 16.17 -19.73 -14.62
N ILE A 227 15.20 -19.76 -13.69
CA ILE A 227 14.86 -20.97 -12.93
C ILE A 227 13.97 -21.86 -13.82
N SER A 228 14.30 -23.15 -13.92
CA SER A 228 13.47 -24.09 -14.67
C SER A 228 12.08 -24.23 -14.02
N GLN A 229 11.06 -24.49 -14.85
CA GLN A 229 9.69 -24.63 -14.34
C GLN A 229 9.55 -25.77 -13.33
N ASP A 230 10.31 -26.87 -13.52
CA ASP A 230 10.28 -28.00 -12.60
C ASP A 230 10.88 -27.63 -11.23
N VAL A 231 12.03 -26.95 -11.20
CA VAL A 231 12.63 -26.46 -9.95
C VAL A 231 11.70 -25.46 -9.27
N TYR A 232 11.12 -24.52 -10.04
CA TYR A 232 10.18 -23.54 -9.51
C TYR A 232 8.97 -24.24 -8.89
N LYS A 233 8.34 -25.18 -9.60
CA LYS A 233 7.17 -25.93 -9.13
C LYS A 233 7.48 -26.71 -7.87
N THR A 234 8.58 -27.47 -7.83
CA THR A 234 9.01 -28.23 -6.65
C THR A 234 9.18 -27.32 -5.43
N ALA A 235 9.84 -26.17 -5.59
CA ALA A 235 10.04 -25.22 -4.51
C ALA A 235 8.72 -24.59 -4.01
N VAL A 236 7.86 -24.12 -4.91
CA VAL A 236 6.62 -23.44 -4.52
C VAL A 236 5.58 -24.40 -3.96
N ASP A 237 5.50 -25.63 -4.45
CA ASP A 237 4.60 -26.64 -3.87
C ASP A 237 4.98 -26.93 -2.41
N TRP A 238 6.28 -27.05 -2.13
CA TRP A 238 6.80 -27.21 -0.78
C TRP A 238 6.60 -25.98 0.11
N LEU A 239 6.91 -24.77 -0.39
CA LEU A 239 6.67 -23.51 0.33
C LEU A 239 5.19 -23.32 0.67
N GLY A 240 4.29 -23.80 -0.20
CA GLY A 240 2.84 -23.73 0.01
C GLY A 240 2.34 -24.49 1.24
N GLN A 241 3.13 -25.45 1.74
CA GLN A 241 2.83 -26.24 2.94
C GLN A 241 3.32 -25.59 4.24
N ARG A 242 4.11 -24.51 4.15
CA ARG A 242 4.63 -23.81 5.34
C ARG A 242 3.56 -22.90 5.95
N SER A 243 3.65 -22.68 7.26
CA SER A 243 2.73 -21.79 7.97
C SER A 243 2.96 -20.34 7.53
N LEU A 244 1.91 -19.52 7.60
CA LEU A 244 2.01 -18.10 7.30
C LEU A 244 2.98 -17.37 8.24
N GLU A 245 3.06 -17.80 9.50
CA GLU A 245 3.97 -17.22 10.50
C GLU A 245 5.44 -17.51 10.18
N ALA A 246 5.77 -18.75 9.83
CA ALA A 246 7.14 -19.12 9.45
C ALA A 246 7.57 -18.38 8.17
N LEU A 247 6.68 -18.28 7.19
CA LEU A 247 6.92 -17.52 5.97
C LEU A 247 7.04 -16.02 6.22
N ALA A 248 6.28 -15.45 7.16
CA ALA A 248 6.41 -14.05 7.54
C ALA A 248 7.80 -13.73 8.10
N SER A 249 8.28 -14.56 9.04
CA SER A 249 9.65 -14.43 9.57
C SER A 249 10.71 -14.59 8.47
N PHE A 250 10.52 -15.54 7.55
CA PHE A 250 11.43 -15.76 6.43
C PHE A 250 11.45 -14.62 5.41
N VAL A 251 10.30 -14.03 5.11
CA VAL A 251 10.18 -12.84 4.25
C VAL A 251 10.87 -11.65 4.90
N LEU A 252 10.65 -11.39 6.19
CA LEU A 252 11.35 -10.32 6.91
C LEU A 252 12.86 -10.53 6.93
N TRP A 253 13.33 -11.76 7.20
CA TRP A 253 14.76 -12.09 7.13
C TRP A 253 15.36 -11.83 5.74
N SER A 254 14.61 -12.16 4.68
CA SER A 254 15.05 -11.91 3.30
C SER A 254 15.08 -10.40 2.98
N MET A 255 14.06 -9.66 3.42
CA MET A 255 14.01 -8.20 3.28
C MET A 255 15.17 -7.52 4.00
N ASP A 256 15.43 -7.94 5.24
CA ASP A 256 16.53 -7.44 6.05
C ASP A 256 17.87 -7.67 5.37
N SER A 257 18.08 -8.87 4.82
CA SER A 257 19.31 -9.20 4.09
C SER A 257 19.52 -8.31 2.86
N ILE A 258 18.45 -7.99 2.12
CA ILE A 258 18.50 -7.09 0.96
C ILE A 258 18.75 -5.64 1.40
N PHE A 259 18.12 -5.19 2.49
CA PHE A 259 18.27 -3.83 3.00
C PHE A 259 19.62 -3.58 3.68
N ASP A 260 20.19 -4.59 4.34
CA ASP A 260 21.55 -4.52 4.88
C ASP A 260 22.58 -4.38 3.74
N ASP A 261 22.39 -5.11 2.63
CA ASP A 261 23.23 -4.95 1.43
C ASP A 261 23.05 -3.55 0.80
N LEU A 262 21.82 -3.07 0.67
CA LEU A 262 21.50 -1.71 0.19
C LEU A 262 22.21 -0.65 1.03
N ALA A 263 22.15 -0.75 2.36
CA ALA A 263 22.79 0.18 3.29
C ALA A 263 24.32 0.13 3.16
N SER A 264 24.90 -1.06 2.96
CA SER A 264 26.34 -1.24 2.76
C SER A 264 26.85 -0.49 1.52
N HIS A 265 26.03 -0.40 0.47
CA HIS A 265 26.33 0.33 -0.75
C HIS A 265 26.17 1.86 -0.61
N GLN A 266 25.27 2.32 0.26
CA GLN A 266 25.06 3.75 0.53
C GLN A 266 26.16 4.33 1.45
N GLY A 267 26.70 3.54 2.39
CA GLY A 267 27.76 3.96 3.32
C GLY A 267 29.15 4.20 2.69
N ILE A 268 29.31 3.97 1.38
CA ILE A 268 30.59 4.12 0.65
C ILE A 268 30.82 5.56 0.14
N THR A 269 29.91 6.50 0.41
CA THR A 269 30.11 7.91 0.04
C THR A 269 31.01 8.66 1.04
N LYS A 270 32.27 8.86 0.62
CA LYS A 270 33.31 9.80 1.14
C LYS A 270 33.65 9.71 2.64
N GLY A 271 34.70 8.93 2.95
CA GLY A 271 35.66 9.27 4.02
C GLY A 271 35.69 8.37 5.27
N SER A 272 34.85 7.34 5.36
CA SER A 272 34.84 6.40 6.48
C SER A 272 35.83 5.26 6.24
N LYS A 273 36.72 5.02 7.23
CA LYS A 273 37.66 3.90 7.27
C LYS A 273 36.90 2.60 6.97
N LYS A 274 37.49 1.74 6.12
CA LYS A 274 37.05 0.36 5.87
C LYS A 274 36.72 -0.32 7.20
N VAL A 275 35.44 -0.32 7.55
CA VAL A 275 34.88 -1.37 8.41
C VAL A 275 35.10 -2.65 7.62
N VAL A 276 35.68 -3.67 8.26
CA VAL A 276 35.91 -4.97 7.66
C VAL A 276 34.62 -5.41 7.00
N GLN A 277 34.62 -5.39 5.66
CA GLN A 277 33.50 -5.84 4.86
C GLN A 277 33.37 -7.33 5.10
N GLN A 278 32.54 -7.73 6.06
CA GLN A 278 32.03 -9.09 6.12
C GLN A 278 31.29 -9.28 4.81
N SER A 279 31.88 -10.07 3.92
CA SER A 279 31.21 -10.56 2.72
C SER A 279 29.87 -11.13 3.18
N PRO A 280 28.73 -10.73 2.61
CA PRO A 280 27.45 -11.35 2.98
C PRO A 280 27.63 -12.86 2.79
N SER A 281 27.40 -13.62 3.87
CA SER A 281 27.64 -15.06 3.91
C SER A 281 26.73 -15.86 2.96
N LYS A 282 25.82 -15.17 2.27
CA LYS A 282 24.76 -15.73 1.43
C LYS A 282 24.67 -14.97 0.11
N SER A 283 24.47 -15.72 -0.98
CA SER A 283 24.31 -15.15 -2.32
C SER A 283 23.02 -14.34 -2.40
N LEU A 284 23.10 -13.02 -2.65
CA LEU A 284 21.92 -12.16 -2.78
C LEU A 284 20.97 -12.64 -3.88
N VAL A 285 21.50 -13.20 -4.97
CA VAL A 285 20.69 -13.81 -6.04
C VAL A 285 19.75 -14.84 -5.45
N ALA A 286 20.26 -15.73 -4.59
CA ALA A 286 19.47 -16.75 -3.93
C ALA A 286 18.39 -16.14 -3.03
N ILE A 287 18.70 -15.06 -2.29
CA ILE A 287 17.73 -14.35 -1.45
C ILE A 287 16.58 -13.80 -2.31
N PHE A 288 16.88 -13.14 -3.43
CA PHE A 288 15.85 -12.69 -4.36
C PHE A 288 15.03 -13.86 -4.96
N VAL A 289 15.66 -14.99 -5.29
CA VAL A 289 14.98 -16.19 -5.81
C VAL A 289 13.98 -16.75 -4.80
N VAL A 290 14.44 -17.04 -3.57
CA VAL A 290 13.58 -17.67 -2.54
C VAL A 290 12.49 -16.72 -2.05
N LEU A 291 12.78 -15.42 -1.97
CA LEU A 291 11.78 -14.40 -1.62
C LEU A 291 10.71 -14.29 -2.72
N ALA A 292 11.10 -14.27 -3.99
CA ALA A 292 10.16 -14.25 -5.11
C ALA A 292 9.24 -15.49 -5.10
N MET A 293 9.82 -16.68 -4.94
CA MET A 293 9.05 -17.94 -4.84
C MET A 293 8.06 -17.92 -3.67
N ALA A 294 8.48 -17.45 -2.49
CA ALA A 294 7.63 -17.34 -1.31
C ALA A 294 6.45 -16.37 -1.54
N LEU A 295 6.73 -15.19 -2.11
CA LEU A 295 5.72 -14.16 -2.38
C LEU A 295 4.74 -14.56 -3.48
N GLN A 296 5.21 -15.23 -4.54
CA GLN A 296 4.33 -15.75 -5.60
C GLN A 296 3.45 -16.90 -5.09
N ARG A 297 3.94 -17.71 -4.15
CA ARG A 297 3.18 -18.85 -3.63
C ARG A 297 2.20 -18.49 -2.53
N LYS A 298 2.59 -17.63 -1.60
CA LYS A 298 1.81 -17.22 -0.41
C LYS A 298 1.84 -15.70 -0.28
N PRO A 299 1.22 -14.97 -1.23
CA PRO A 299 1.21 -13.50 -1.22
C PRO A 299 0.58 -12.92 0.06
N ASP A 300 -0.35 -13.65 0.69
CA ASP A 300 -1.01 -13.29 1.96
C ASP A 300 -0.06 -12.95 3.11
N VAL A 301 1.18 -13.46 3.05
CA VAL A 301 2.23 -13.13 4.02
C VAL A 301 2.47 -11.62 4.08
N LEU A 302 2.41 -10.90 2.95
CA LEU A 302 2.59 -9.45 2.94
C LEU A 302 1.47 -8.71 3.68
N ILE A 303 0.27 -9.26 3.68
CA ILE A 303 -0.89 -8.68 4.36
C ILE A 303 -0.73 -8.81 5.88
N ASN A 304 -0.14 -9.92 6.34
CA ASN A 304 0.23 -10.11 7.74
C ASN A 304 1.40 -9.19 8.15
N LEU A 305 2.33 -8.93 7.23
CA LEU A 305 3.49 -8.06 7.46
C LEU A 305 3.18 -6.57 7.29
N LEU A 306 2.00 -6.20 6.78
CA LEU A 306 1.65 -4.80 6.50
C LEU A 306 1.81 -3.88 7.72
N PRO A 307 1.37 -4.24 8.96
CA PRO A 307 1.60 -3.40 10.13
C PRO A 307 3.09 -3.19 10.41
N VAL A 308 3.90 -4.25 10.32
CA VAL A 308 5.35 -4.19 10.52
C VAL A 308 6.03 -3.27 9.50
N ILE A 309 5.63 -3.35 8.22
CA ILE A 309 6.15 -2.49 7.15
C ILE A 309 5.74 -1.02 7.36
N ASN A 310 4.52 -0.77 7.84
CA ASN A 310 3.97 0.57 8.02
C ASN A 310 4.38 1.27 9.33
N GLU A 311 4.78 0.51 10.35
CA GLU A 311 5.14 1.08 11.66
C GLU A 311 6.65 1.17 11.85
N ASN A 312 7.43 0.33 11.16
CA ASN A 312 8.88 0.30 11.34
C ASN A 312 9.59 1.09 10.22
N PRO A 313 10.29 2.20 10.57
CA PRO A 313 11.06 3.00 9.60
C PRO A 313 12.14 2.20 8.85
N LYS A 314 12.57 1.05 9.38
CA LYS A 314 13.48 0.12 8.69
C LYS A 314 12.97 -0.31 7.32
N TYR A 315 11.66 -0.43 7.13
CA TYR A 315 11.07 -0.87 5.86
C TYR A 315 10.55 0.31 5.00
N GLN A 316 10.73 1.54 5.48
CA GLN A 316 10.27 2.75 4.82
C GLN A 316 11.43 3.59 4.29
N GLY A 317 11.18 4.32 3.21
CA GLY A 317 12.17 5.20 2.60
C GLY A 317 12.09 5.19 1.08
N GLN A 318 12.51 6.30 0.47
CA GLN A 318 12.56 6.43 -0.99
C GLN A 318 13.60 5.51 -1.62
N ASP A 319 14.68 5.21 -0.90
CA ASP A 319 15.74 4.30 -1.33
C ASP A 319 15.30 2.83 -1.38
N LYS A 320 14.32 2.46 -0.54
CA LYS A 320 13.76 1.10 -0.47
C LYS A 320 12.62 0.86 -1.47
N LEU A 321 12.07 1.94 -2.04
CA LEU A 321 10.93 1.90 -2.95
C LEU A 321 11.08 0.89 -4.10
N PRO A 322 12.22 0.80 -4.82
CA PRO A 322 12.36 -0.18 -5.90
C PRO A 322 12.20 -1.63 -5.43
N VAL A 323 12.70 -1.96 -4.23
CA VAL A 323 12.55 -3.30 -3.63
C VAL A 323 11.09 -3.52 -3.20
N THR A 324 10.45 -2.53 -2.59
CA THR A 324 9.03 -2.60 -2.22
C THR A 324 8.12 -2.81 -3.45
N VAL A 325 8.37 -2.06 -4.54
CA VAL A 325 7.64 -2.23 -5.80
C VAL A 325 7.87 -3.63 -6.39
N TRP A 326 9.11 -4.13 -6.38
CA TRP A 326 9.41 -5.48 -6.85
C TRP A 326 8.71 -6.55 -6.01
N MET A 327 8.73 -6.46 -4.68
CA MET A 327 8.05 -7.43 -3.81
C MET A 327 6.54 -7.47 -4.05
N ILE A 328 5.90 -6.31 -4.19
CA ILE A 328 4.47 -6.23 -4.50
C ILE A 328 4.21 -6.78 -5.91
N ALA A 329 5.11 -6.54 -6.87
CA ALA A 329 5.03 -7.16 -8.20
C ALA A 329 5.10 -8.69 -8.09
N GLN A 330 6.00 -9.26 -7.29
CA GLN A 330 6.07 -10.70 -7.04
C GLN A 330 4.76 -11.23 -6.42
N ALA A 331 4.25 -10.58 -5.38
CA ALA A 331 2.98 -11.00 -4.77
C ALA A 331 1.79 -10.92 -5.75
N SER A 332 1.77 -9.92 -6.64
CA SER A 332 0.72 -9.77 -7.65
C SER A 332 0.70 -10.88 -8.71
N GLN A 333 1.81 -11.59 -8.90
CA GLN A 333 1.85 -12.76 -9.80
C GLN A 333 1.13 -13.97 -9.18
N GLY A 334 1.15 -14.08 -7.84
CA GLY A 334 0.42 -15.11 -7.10
C GLY A 334 -1.05 -14.76 -6.90
N ASP A 335 -1.33 -13.52 -6.50
CA ASP A 335 -2.67 -13.02 -6.27
C ASP A 335 -2.77 -11.52 -6.58
N LEU A 336 -3.57 -11.17 -7.60
CA LEU A 336 -3.78 -9.78 -8.02
C LEU A 336 -4.45 -8.93 -6.94
N ALA A 337 -5.35 -9.49 -6.14
CA ALA A 337 -6.04 -8.77 -5.06
C ALA A 337 -5.07 -8.39 -3.95
N VAL A 338 -4.17 -9.30 -3.56
CA VAL A 338 -3.10 -9.01 -2.60
C VAL A 338 -2.14 -7.96 -3.16
N GLY A 339 -1.73 -8.09 -4.43
CA GLY A 339 -0.88 -7.11 -5.10
C GLY A 339 -1.49 -5.71 -5.10
N LEU A 340 -2.76 -5.59 -5.49
CA LEU A 340 -3.45 -4.29 -5.50
C LEU A 340 -3.67 -3.75 -4.09
N TYR A 341 -4.01 -4.59 -3.13
CA TYR A 341 -4.16 -4.20 -1.73
C TYR A 341 -2.85 -3.63 -1.18
N MET A 342 -1.72 -4.30 -1.39
CA MET A 342 -0.42 -3.78 -0.97
C MET A 342 -0.05 -2.48 -1.70
N TRP A 343 -0.39 -2.35 -2.98
CA TRP A 343 -0.22 -1.08 -3.70
C TRP A 343 -1.02 0.06 -3.06
N ILE A 344 -2.29 -0.18 -2.72
CA ILE A 344 -3.18 0.80 -2.09
C ILE A 344 -2.70 1.20 -0.69
N HIS A 345 -2.20 0.25 0.10
CA HIS A 345 -1.87 0.48 1.50
C HIS A 345 -0.42 0.91 1.75
N VAL A 346 0.52 0.57 0.86
CA VAL A 346 1.95 0.90 1.03
C VAL A 346 2.42 1.98 0.06
N LEU A 347 2.11 1.83 -1.24
CA LEU A 347 2.71 2.67 -2.28
C LEU A 347 1.88 3.92 -2.58
N PHE A 348 0.57 3.78 -2.68
CA PHE A 348 -0.34 4.88 -3.00
C PHE A 348 -0.27 6.06 -2.01
N PRO A 349 -0.15 5.86 -0.68
CA PRO A 349 0.03 6.96 0.26
C PRO A 349 1.31 7.78 0.00
N MET A 350 2.36 7.15 -0.54
CA MET A 350 3.60 7.86 -0.91
C MET A 350 3.37 8.87 -2.04
N LEU A 351 2.35 8.68 -2.87
CA LEU A 351 1.96 9.60 -3.94
C LEU A 351 1.14 10.79 -3.44
N SER A 352 0.50 10.66 -2.27
CA SER A 352 -0.40 11.67 -1.70
C SER A 352 0.29 12.60 -0.69
N GLY A 353 1.55 12.34 -0.32
CA GLY A 353 2.29 13.11 0.69
C GLY A 353 3.22 14.20 0.14
N LYS A 354 3.88 14.94 1.04
CA LYS A 354 4.88 16.00 0.70
C LYS A 354 6.09 15.47 -0.11
N SER A 355 6.34 14.16 -0.05
CA SER A 355 7.38 13.45 -0.81
C SER A 355 6.96 13.08 -2.25
N SER A 356 5.74 13.43 -2.68
CA SER A 356 5.18 13.11 -3.99
C SER A 356 5.91 13.74 -5.18
N ASN A 357 6.88 14.63 -4.93
CA ASN A 357 7.59 15.38 -5.96
C ASN A 357 8.66 14.59 -6.73
N ASN A 358 8.99 13.33 -6.37
CA ASN A 358 9.93 12.52 -7.15
C ASN A 358 9.22 11.87 -8.36
N PRO A 359 9.51 12.30 -9.60
CA PRO A 359 8.85 11.75 -10.79
C PRO A 359 9.18 10.27 -11.04
N GLN A 360 10.39 9.81 -10.65
CA GLN A 360 10.80 8.41 -10.82
C GLN A 360 10.04 7.49 -9.88
N SER A 361 9.89 7.89 -8.61
CA SER A 361 9.09 7.14 -7.64
C SER A 361 7.63 7.04 -8.08
N ARG A 362 7.07 8.16 -8.56
CA ARG A 362 5.71 8.20 -9.10
C ARG A 362 5.55 7.29 -10.31
N ASP A 363 6.52 7.30 -11.22
CA ASP A 363 6.52 6.47 -12.40
C ASP A 363 6.54 4.97 -12.06
N LEU A 364 7.42 4.54 -11.15
CA LEU A 364 7.50 3.14 -10.70
C LEU A 364 6.20 2.66 -10.04
N ILE A 365 5.60 3.49 -9.17
CA ILE A 365 4.35 3.15 -8.49
C ILE A 365 3.20 3.02 -9.51
N LEU A 366 3.11 3.92 -10.49
CA LEU A 366 2.09 3.84 -11.54
C LEU A 366 2.31 2.65 -12.48
N GLN A 367 3.56 2.35 -12.86
CA GLN A 367 3.87 1.17 -13.70
C GLN A 367 3.36 -0.13 -13.07
N LEU A 368 3.43 -0.24 -11.74
CA LEU A 368 2.96 -1.44 -11.03
C LEU A 368 1.44 -1.58 -11.07
N VAL A 369 0.67 -0.54 -10.76
CA VAL A 369 -0.80 -0.64 -10.83
C VAL A 369 -1.30 -0.86 -12.26
N GLU A 370 -0.67 -0.20 -13.25
CA GLU A 370 -0.99 -0.42 -14.65
C GLU A 370 -0.76 -1.87 -15.06
N ARG A 371 0.34 -2.48 -14.62
CA ARG A 371 0.61 -3.90 -14.84
C ARG A 371 -0.47 -4.79 -14.20
N ILE A 372 -0.79 -4.55 -12.93
CA ILE A 372 -1.80 -5.33 -12.20
C ILE A 372 -3.15 -5.28 -12.94
N LEU A 373 -3.57 -4.08 -13.36
CA LEU A 373 -4.84 -3.88 -14.05
C LEU A 373 -4.84 -4.39 -15.50
N SER A 374 -3.67 -4.46 -16.14
CA SER A 374 -3.50 -5.02 -17.48
C SER A 374 -3.41 -6.56 -17.50
N SER A 375 -3.38 -7.21 -16.33
CA SER A 375 -3.31 -8.67 -16.26
C SER A 375 -4.58 -9.33 -16.84
N PRO A 376 -4.47 -10.49 -17.51
CA PRO A 376 -5.64 -11.22 -18.01
C PRO A 376 -6.67 -11.47 -16.90
N LYS A 377 -7.93 -11.13 -17.16
CA LYS A 377 -9.05 -11.25 -16.20
C LYS A 377 -8.91 -10.41 -14.91
N ALA A 378 -7.97 -9.45 -14.85
CA ALA A 378 -7.74 -8.62 -13.67
C ALA A 378 -9.03 -8.00 -13.14
N ARG A 379 -9.83 -7.38 -14.01
CA ARG A 379 -11.12 -6.78 -13.62
C ARG A 379 -12.03 -7.76 -12.89
N THR A 380 -12.20 -8.98 -13.40
CA THR A 380 -13.08 -9.99 -12.79
C THR A 380 -12.53 -10.50 -11.47
N ILE A 381 -11.21 -10.69 -11.38
CA ILE A 381 -10.55 -11.16 -10.16
C ILE A 381 -10.65 -10.08 -9.08
N LEU A 382 -10.33 -8.83 -9.40
CA LEU A 382 -10.23 -7.73 -8.44
C LEU A 382 -11.59 -7.26 -7.92
N ILE A 383 -12.64 -7.24 -8.75
CA ILE A 383 -14.00 -6.88 -8.30
C ILE A 383 -14.53 -7.88 -7.26
N ASN A 384 -14.14 -9.15 -7.39
CA ASN A 384 -14.52 -10.22 -6.46
C ASN A 384 -13.44 -10.51 -5.41
N GLY A 385 -12.32 -9.77 -5.46
CA GLY A 385 -11.15 -10.01 -4.64
C GLY A 385 -11.37 -9.57 -3.20
N ALA A 386 -11.00 -10.42 -2.26
CA ALA A 386 -11.02 -10.10 -0.84
C ALA A 386 -9.72 -10.61 -0.21
N VAL A 387 -9.07 -9.74 0.54
CA VAL A 387 -7.77 -9.99 1.17
C VAL A 387 -7.92 -10.48 2.61
N LYS A 388 -8.83 -9.86 3.35
CA LYS A 388 -9.23 -10.26 4.70
C LYS A 388 -10.73 -10.17 4.81
N LYS A 389 -11.31 -11.00 5.70
CA LYS A 389 -12.76 -10.98 5.93
C LYS A 389 -13.19 -9.59 6.40
N GLY A 390 -14.00 -8.91 5.59
CA GLY A 390 -14.52 -7.58 5.90
C GLY A 390 -13.63 -6.41 5.45
N GLU A 391 -12.42 -6.67 4.95
CA GLU A 391 -11.56 -5.63 4.38
C GLU A 391 -11.70 -5.55 2.86
N ARG A 392 -11.73 -4.32 2.34
CA ARG A 392 -11.81 -4.05 0.91
C ARG A 392 -10.41 -3.86 0.33
N VAL A 393 -10.23 -4.31 -0.91
CA VAL A 393 -9.00 -4.04 -1.68
C VAL A 393 -8.77 -2.54 -1.86
N VAL A 394 -9.83 -1.78 -2.16
CA VAL A 394 -9.82 -0.31 -2.20
C VAL A 394 -10.79 0.22 -1.13
N PRO A 395 -10.29 0.74 0.02
CA PRO A 395 -11.14 1.33 1.05
C PRO A 395 -11.68 2.70 0.64
N ALA A 396 -12.73 3.17 1.33
CA ALA A 396 -13.37 4.45 1.03
C ALA A 396 -12.39 5.64 1.10
N SER A 397 -11.46 5.64 2.06
CA SER A 397 -10.40 6.65 2.19
C SER A 397 -9.49 6.70 0.96
N ALA A 398 -9.07 5.53 0.44
CA ALA A 398 -8.26 5.44 -0.76
C ALA A 398 -9.03 5.92 -1.99
N LEU A 399 -10.33 5.61 -2.13
CA LEU A 399 -11.17 6.15 -3.19
C LEU A 399 -11.22 7.69 -3.16
N GLY A 400 -11.33 8.27 -1.96
CA GLY A 400 -11.27 9.73 -1.77
C GLY A 400 -9.97 10.35 -2.25
N LEU A 401 -8.84 9.72 -1.96
CA LEU A 401 -7.53 10.16 -2.46
C LEU A 401 -7.40 9.95 -3.97
N LEU A 402 -7.87 8.81 -4.50
CA LEU A 402 -7.86 8.49 -5.93
C LEU A 402 -8.61 9.55 -6.75
N MET A 403 -9.79 9.98 -6.28
CA MET A 403 -10.52 11.09 -6.92
C MET A 403 -9.68 12.36 -7.02
N ARG A 404 -9.02 12.77 -5.93
CA ARG A 404 -8.24 14.02 -5.88
C ARG A 404 -6.99 13.99 -6.74
N VAL A 405 -6.29 12.85 -6.80
CA VAL A 405 -5.11 12.71 -7.67
C VAL A 405 -5.48 12.56 -9.15
N THR A 406 -6.67 12.05 -9.44
CA THR A 406 -7.19 11.89 -10.80
C THR A 406 -7.73 13.20 -11.35
N PHE A 407 -8.46 13.96 -10.51
CA PHE A 407 -9.07 15.24 -10.88
C PHE A 407 -8.45 16.38 -10.04
N PRO A 408 -7.16 16.70 -10.21
CA PRO A 408 -6.56 17.85 -9.55
C PRO A 408 -7.03 19.14 -10.23
N VAL A 409 -6.79 20.29 -9.59
CA VAL A 409 -7.05 21.60 -10.23
C VAL A 409 -6.23 21.72 -11.53
N PRO A 410 -6.71 22.45 -12.56
CA PRO A 410 -6.03 22.52 -13.86
C PRO A 410 -4.55 22.90 -13.80
N SER A 411 -4.16 23.77 -12.87
CA SER A 411 -2.76 24.19 -12.65
C SER A 411 -1.86 23.12 -12.03
N ALA A 412 -2.42 22.09 -11.41
CA ALA A 412 -1.69 20.98 -10.77
C ALA A 412 -1.65 19.72 -11.65
N ARG A 413 -2.24 19.76 -12.85
CA ARG A 413 -2.19 18.64 -13.81
C ARG A 413 -0.77 18.43 -14.30
N VAL A 414 -0.34 17.17 -14.33
CA VAL A 414 0.99 16.73 -14.76
C VAL A 414 0.84 15.52 -15.67
N LYS A 415 1.89 15.10 -16.37
CA LYS A 415 1.85 13.89 -17.24
C LYS A 415 1.38 12.62 -16.50
N ALA A 416 1.59 12.54 -15.19
CA ALA A 416 1.09 11.42 -14.39
C ALA A 416 -0.43 11.45 -14.17
N THR A 417 -1.09 12.61 -14.31
CA THR A 417 -2.55 12.74 -14.19
C THR A 417 -3.25 11.88 -15.24
N ASP A 418 -2.80 11.89 -16.49
CA ASP A 418 -3.39 11.08 -17.57
C ASP A 418 -3.34 9.57 -17.26
N ARG A 419 -2.28 9.13 -16.56
CA ARG A 419 -2.13 7.73 -16.12
C ARG A 419 -3.10 7.39 -14.98
N PHE A 420 -3.32 8.32 -14.05
CA PHE A 420 -4.36 8.15 -13.04
C PHE A 420 -5.76 8.09 -13.67
N GLU A 421 -6.06 8.96 -14.64
CA GLU A 421 -7.33 8.92 -15.39
C GLU A 421 -7.56 7.58 -16.10
N ALA A 422 -6.49 6.96 -16.61
CA ALA A 422 -6.58 5.65 -17.26
C ALA A 422 -6.89 4.51 -16.27
N VAL A 423 -6.28 4.49 -15.07
CA VAL A 423 -6.49 3.41 -14.08
C VAL A 423 -7.72 3.64 -13.19
N TYR A 424 -8.15 4.90 -13.03
CA TYR A 424 -9.18 5.31 -12.09
C TYR A 424 -10.54 4.61 -12.29
N PRO A 425 -11.09 4.44 -13.51
CA PRO A 425 -12.39 3.79 -13.68
C PRO A 425 -12.45 2.38 -13.09
N THR A 426 -11.38 1.60 -13.28
CA THR A 426 -11.28 0.24 -12.74
C THR A 426 -11.12 0.26 -11.22
N LEU A 427 -10.29 1.14 -10.68
CA LEU A 427 -10.11 1.28 -9.22
C LEU A 427 -11.39 1.76 -8.52
N LYS A 428 -12.12 2.69 -9.14
CA LYS A 428 -13.45 3.14 -8.70
C LYS A 428 -14.40 1.96 -8.66
N GLU A 429 -14.48 1.18 -9.73
CA GLU A 429 -15.36 0.01 -9.77
C GLU A 429 -15.04 -0.99 -8.65
N ILE A 430 -13.76 -1.29 -8.41
CA ILE A 430 -13.31 -2.17 -7.33
C ILE A 430 -13.72 -1.60 -5.95
N ALA A 431 -13.57 -0.28 -5.73
CA ALA A 431 -13.97 0.36 -4.49
C ALA A 431 -15.49 0.28 -4.22
N LEU A 432 -16.28 0.40 -5.29
CA LEU A 432 -17.74 0.41 -5.26
C LEU A 432 -18.35 -1.01 -5.35
N ALA A 433 -17.55 -2.05 -5.56
CA ALA A 433 -18.00 -3.44 -5.66
C ALA A 433 -18.57 -3.96 -4.32
N GLY A 434 -19.45 -4.97 -4.39
CA GLY A 434 -19.97 -5.67 -3.22
C GLY A 434 -21.47 -5.95 -3.28
N SER A 435 -21.91 -6.89 -2.44
CA SER A 435 -23.31 -7.32 -2.38
C SER A 435 -24.21 -6.21 -1.84
N SER A 436 -25.19 -5.81 -2.66
CA SER A 436 -26.18 -4.79 -2.30
C SER A 436 -26.98 -5.22 -1.05
N GLY A 437 -27.28 -4.27 -0.18
CA GLY A 437 -28.06 -4.50 1.05
C GLY A 437 -27.28 -5.13 2.22
N SER A 438 -26.05 -5.61 2.01
CA SER A 438 -25.23 -6.18 3.10
C SER A 438 -24.84 -5.12 4.15
N LYS A 439 -24.69 -5.53 5.41
CA LYS A 439 -24.30 -4.64 6.52
C LYS A 439 -22.98 -3.88 6.23
N ALA A 440 -21.99 -4.59 5.70
CA ALA A 440 -20.71 -4.00 5.31
C ALA A 440 -20.87 -2.98 4.18
N MET A 441 -21.71 -3.27 3.18
CA MET A 441 -21.97 -2.34 2.08
C MET A 441 -22.69 -1.07 2.57
N LYS A 442 -23.65 -1.20 3.50
CA LYS A 442 -24.33 -0.04 4.09
C LYS A 442 -23.34 0.92 4.77
N GLN A 443 -22.47 0.39 5.62
CA GLN A 443 -21.46 1.17 6.33
C GLN A 443 -20.49 1.87 5.36
N VAL A 444 -19.98 1.14 4.37
CA VAL A 444 -19.05 1.69 3.38
C VAL A 444 -19.72 2.78 2.54
N THR A 445 -20.98 2.59 2.14
CA THR A 445 -21.71 3.59 1.37
C THR A 445 -21.89 4.90 2.15
N GLN A 446 -22.09 4.83 3.47
CA GLN A 446 -22.15 6.01 4.35
C GLN A 446 -20.79 6.73 4.48
N GLN A 447 -19.69 5.97 4.55
CA GLN A 447 -18.34 6.53 4.55
C GLN A 447 -17.99 7.20 3.21
N ILE A 448 -18.33 6.55 2.09
CA ILE A 448 -18.13 7.10 0.75
C ILE A 448 -18.97 8.36 0.56
N LEU A 449 -20.19 8.43 1.09
CA LEU A 449 -21.03 9.62 1.06
C LEU A 449 -20.34 10.82 1.73
N ASP A 450 -19.79 10.63 2.93
CA ASP A 450 -19.05 11.68 3.67
C ASP A 450 -17.81 12.18 2.90
N ILE A 451 -17.07 11.26 2.27
CA ILE A 451 -15.92 11.63 1.45
C ILE A 451 -16.36 12.38 0.19
N SER A 452 -17.45 11.94 -0.44
CA SER A 452 -17.96 12.51 -1.69
C SER A 452 -18.52 13.92 -1.49
N VAL A 453 -19.21 14.18 -0.37
CA VAL A 453 -19.72 15.53 -0.08
C VAL A 453 -18.58 16.53 0.11
N LYS A 454 -17.52 16.13 0.82
CA LYS A 454 -16.31 16.96 1.02
C LYS A 454 -15.65 17.26 -0.32
N ALA A 455 -15.39 16.22 -1.14
CA ALA A 455 -14.77 16.40 -2.47
C ALA A 455 -15.62 17.27 -3.41
N THR A 456 -16.95 17.21 -3.31
CA THR A 456 -17.86 18.05 -4.09
C THR A 456 -17.72 19.55 -3.75
N GLY A 457 -17.37 19.85 -2.50
CA GLY A 457 -17.15 21.20 -1.98
C GLY A 457 -15.77 21.81 -2.24
N GLU A 458 -14.80 21.06 -2.79
CA GLU A 458 -13.40 21.51 -2.94
C GLU A 458 -13.15 22.52 -4.09
N GLY A 459 -14.20 23.06 -4.72
CA GLY A 459 -14.07 24.13 -5.73
C GLY A 459 -13.52 23.72 -7.11
N ASN A 460 -13.19 22.44 -7.33
CA ASN A 460 -12.78 21.92 -8.64
C ASN A 460 -13.98 21.31 -9.39
N SER A 461 -14.26 21.77 -10.62
CA SER A 461 -15.41 21.33 -11.41
C SER A 461 -15.36 19.84 -11.80
N GLU A 462 -14.21 19.31 -12.21
CA GLU A 462 -14.08 17.90 -12.64
C GLU A 462 -14.21 16.96 -11.45
N LEU A 463 -13.53 17.26 -10.35
CA LEU A 463 -13.63 16.53 -9.08
C LEU A 463 -15.06 16.58 -8.55
N SER A 464 -15.69 17.75 -8.56
CA SER A 464 -17.04 17.94 -8.05
C SER A 464 -18.08 17.17 -8.85
N ARG A 465 -17.91 17.08 -10.17
CA ARG A 465 -18.75 16.25 -11.04
C ARG A 465 -18.65 14.77 -10.67
N GLU A 466 -17.43 14.22 -10.60
CA GLU A 466 -17.22 12.81 -10.23
C GLU A 466 -17.71 12.52 -8.80
N ALA A 467 -17.39 13.38 -7.84
CA ALA A 467 -17.84 13.21 -6.46
C ALA A 467 -19.36 13.28 -6.34
N SER A 468 -20.04 14.12 -7.11
CA SER A 468 -21.51 14.16 -7.18
C SER A 468 -22.10 12.86 -7.75
N GLU A 469 -21.44 12.23 -8.73
CA GLU A 469 -21.86 10.92 -9.28
C GLU A 469 -21.78 9.83 -8.23
N ILE A 470 -20.67 9.76 -7.49
CA ILE A 470 -20.49 8.80 -6.41
C ILE A 470 -21.47 9.08 -5.26
N PHE A 471 -21.73 10.34 -4.93
CA PHE A 471 -22.73 10.73 -3.94
C PHE A 471 -24.12 10.20 -4.33
N ILE A 472 -24.57 10.44 -5.56
CA ILE A 472 -25.88 9.95 -6.04
C ILE A 472 -25.90 8.43 -6.05
N TRP A 473 -24.81 7.77 -6.47
CA TRP A 473 -24.68 6.32 -6.37
C TRP A 473 -24.91 5.84 -4.93
N CYS A 474 -24.34 6.50 -3.92
CA CYS A 474 -24.57 6.15 -2.52
C CYS A 474 -26.05 6.19 -2.13
N LEU A 475 -26.79 7.24 -2.56
CA LEU A 475 -28.22 7.37 -2.34
C LEU A 475 -29.04 6.24 -2.98
N THR A 476 -28.60 5.72 -4.14
CA THR A 476 -29.28 4.59 -4.79
C THR A 476 -29.01 3.25 -4.10
N LYS A 477 -27.82 3.10 -3.49
CA LYS A 477 -27.39 1.84 -2.88
C LYS A 477 -27.83 1.69 -1.43
N ASN A 478 -27.93 2.79 -0.68
CA ASN A 478 -28.27 2.76 0.73
C ASN A 478 -29.29 3.84 1.11
N PRO A 479 -30.55 3.48 1.42
CA PRO A 479 -31.57 4.41 1.90
C PRO A 479 -31.15 5.25 3.12
N GLU A 480 -30.30 4.72 3.99
CA GLU A 480 -29.80 5.46 5.16
C GLU A 480 -28.95 6.69 4.77
N CYS A 481 -28.38 6.72 3.55
CA CYS A 481 -27.63 7.88 3.06
C CYS A 481 -28.51 9.13 2.89
N TYR A 482 -29.83 8.98 2.69
CA TYR A 482 -30.76 10.11 2.69
C TYR A 482 -30.87 10.78 4.06
N LYS A 483 -30.90 9.98 5.13
CA LYS A 483 -30.91 10.50 6.52
C LYS A 483 -29.60 11.20 6.85
N GLN A 484 -28.48 10.62 6.42
CA GLN A 484 -27.16 11.22 6.60
C GLN A 484 -27.05 12.54 5.84
N TRP A 485 -27.50 12.59 4.59
CA TRP A 485 -27.56 13.83 3.80
C TRP A 485 -28.44 14.88 4.49
N ASP A 486 -29.62 14.48 4.99
CA ASP A 486 -30.47 15.36 5.77
C ASP A 486 -29.75 15.98 6.98
N MET A 487 -28.98 15.19 7.71
CA MET A 487 -28.24 15.64 8.89
C MET A 487 -27.18 16.70 8.56
N PHE A 488 -26.37 16.50 7.51
CA PHE A 488 -25.25 17.42 7.18
C PHE A 488 -25.58 18.46 6.10
N TYR A 489 -26.83 18.53 5.62
CA TYR A 489 -27.23 19.30 4.44
C TYR A 489 -26.86 20.79 4.53
N LEU A 490 -27.19 21.46 5.63
CA LEU A 490 -26.89 22.89 5.79
C LEU A 490 -25.39 23.15 5.93
N ASP A 491 -24.65 22.24 6.60
CA ASP A 491 -23.21 22.34 6.77
C ASP A 491 -22.44 22.16 5.45
N ASN A 492 -23.08 21.53 4.45
CA ASN A 492 -22.51 21.25 3.13
C ASN A 492 -23.40 21.79 2.01
N LEU A 493 -23.96 22.99 2.20
CA LEU A 493 -24.98 23.54 1.31
C LEU A 493 -24.48 23.68 -0.14
N GLU A 494 -23.27 24.22 -0.35
CA GLU A 494 -22.72 24.40 -1.70
C GLU A 494 -22.53 23.06 -2.43
N ALA A 495 -22.01 22.05 -1.72
CA ALA A 495 -21.89 20.70 -2.27
C ALA A 495 -23.26 20.09 -2.56
N SER A 496 -24.22 20.28 -1.66
CA SER A 496 -25.60 19.80 -1.82
C SER A 496 -26.30 20.45 -3.01
N VAL A 497 -26.06 21.74 -3.29
CA VAL A 497 -26.57 22.43 -4.48
C VAL A 497 -26.07 21.74 -5.75
N LYS A 498 -24.79 21.38 -5.83
CA LYS A 498 -24.20 20.71 -7.01
C LYS A 498 -24.81 19.31 -7.20
N VAL A 499 -25.00 18.56 -6.12
CA VAL A 499 -25.66 17.24 -6.15
C VAL A 499 -27.14 17.38 -6.57
N LEU A 500 -27.87 18.34 -6.01
CA LEU A 500 -29.28 18.59 -6.34
C LEU A 500 -29.46 19.03 -7.79
N ARG A 501 -28.56 19.88 -8.29
CA ARG A 501 -28.53 20.29 -9.70
C ARG A 501 -28.37 19.08 -10.60
N LYS A 502 -27.35 18.25 -10.35
CA LYS A 502 -27.11 17.04 -11.13
C LYS A 502 -28.27 16.06 -11.07
N LEU A 503 -28.83 15.82 -9.88
CA LEU A 503 -30.00 14.95 -9.71
C LEU A 503 -31.23 15.47 -10.45
N SER A 504 -31.41 16.80 -10.52
CA SER A 504 -32.46 17.46 -11.29
C SER A 504 -32.27 17.29 -12.80
N ASP A 505 -31.05 17.50 -13.29
CA ASP A 505 -30.73 17.46 -14.71
C ASP A 505 -30.81 16.02 -15.27
N GLU A 506 -30.35 15.04 -14.48
CA GLU A 506 -30.30 13.62 -14.84
C GLU A 506 -31.43 12.80 -14.21
N TRP A 507 -32.54 13.45 -13.80
CA TRP A 507 -33.60 12.82 -13.00
C TRP A 507 -34.16 11.53 -13.62
N LYS A 508 -34.34 11.50 -14.94
CA LYS A 508 -34.88 10.33 -15.64
C LYS A 508 -33.99 9.09 -15.44
N ASP A 509 -32.68 9.26 -15.47
CA ASP A 509 -31.71 8.16 -15.37
C ASP A 509 -31.53 7.68 -13.93
N HIS A 510 -31.70 8.57 -12.94
CA HIS A 510 -31.55 8.24 -11.52
C HIS A 510 -32.85 7.74 -10.88
N SER A 511 -34.01 8.24 -11.32
CA SER A 511 -35.31 7.87 -10.73
C SER A 511 -35.59 6.37 -10.75
N VAL A 512 -35.17 5.66 -11.80
CA VAL A 512 -35.34 4.20 -11.95
C VAL A 512 -34.40 3.42 -11.02
N LYS A 513 -33.29 4.03 -10.60
CA LYS A 513 -32.27 3.40 -9.75
C LYS A 513 -32.56 3.56 -8.25
N HIS A 514 -33.45 4.47 -7.88
CA HIS A 514 -33.83 4.66 -6.48
C HIS A 514 -34.80 3.57 -6.04
N SER A 515 -34.43 2.87 -4.96
CA SER A 515 -35.22 1.81 -4.35
C SER A 515 -36.47 2.33 -3.63
N SER A 516 -36.49 3.60 -3.21
CA SER A 516 -37.69 4.26 -2.68
C SER A 516 -37.76 5.73 -3.10
N LEU A 517 -38.70 6.02 -3.99
CA LEU A 517 -39.02 7.38 -4.44
C LEU A 517 -39.64 8.25 -3.35
N ASP A 518 -40.26 7.64 -2.33
CA ASP A 518 -40.86 8.37 -1.22
C ASP A 518 -39.80 8.96 -0.28
N LEU A 519 -38.68 8.25 -0.06
CA LEU A 519 -37.55 8.80 0.71
C LEU A 519 -36.97 10.05 0.05
N VAL A 520 -36.81 10.03 -1.28
CA VAL A 520 -36.37 11.21 -2.03
C VAL A 520 -37.32 12.37 -1.81
N ARG A 521 -38.63 12.13 -1.90
CA ARG A 521 -39.66 13.15 -1.70
C ARG A 521 -39.60 13.73 -0.27
N GLU A 522 -39.46 12.89 0.74
CA GLU A 522 -39.38 13.30 2.14
C GLU A 522 -38.12 14.13 2.41
N THR A 523 -36.96 13.69 1.95
CA THR A 523 -35.70 14.43 2.10
C THR A 523 -35.76 15.78 1.40
N LEU A 524 -36.28 15.86 0.17
CA LEU A 524 -36.43 17.13 -0.54
C LEU A 524 -37.40 18.09 0.17
N LYS A 525 -38.48 17.58 0.77
CA LYS A 525 -39.37 18.40 1.61
C LYS A 525 -38.66 18.93 2.85
N SER A 526 -37.85 18.10 3.51
CA SER A 526 -37.02 18.50 4.66
C SER A 526 -36.05 19.61 4.27
N PHE A 527 -35.35 19.48 3.13
CA PHE A 527 -34.44 20.51 2.63
C PHE A 527 -35.13 21.84 2.40
N ARG A 528 -36.31 21.84 1.79
CA ARG A 528 -37.09 23.07 1.58
C ARG A 528 -37.46 23.74 2.90
N GLN A 529 -37.89 22.97 3.91
CA GLN A 529 -38.18 23.51 5.24
C GLN A 529 -36.93 24.08 5.93
N LYS A 530 -35.78 23.40 5.80
CA LYS A 530 -34.48 23.90 6.31
C LYS A 530 -34.06 25.18 5.59
N ASN A 531 -34.24 25.25 4.28
CA ASN A 531 -33.94 26.44 3.48
C ASN A 531 -34.81 27.62 3.90
N GLU A 532 -36.12 27.44 4.06
CA GLU A 532 -37.04 28.49 4.52
C GLU A 532 -36.63 29.02 5.90
N LYS A 533 -36.32 28.12 6.85
CA LYS A 533 -35.84 28.50 8.20
C LYS A 533 -34.50 29.24 8.17
N ALA A 534 -33.57 28.80 7.32
CA ALA A 534 -32.26 29.43 7.18
C ALA A 534 -32.36 30.80 6.49
N LEU A 535 -33.19 30.93 5.45
CA LEU A 535 -33.45 32.20 4.76
C LEU A 535 -34.06 33.26 5.70
N ALA A 536 -34.91 32.85 6.65
CA ALA A 536 -35.47 33.75 7.66
C ALA A 536 -34.43 34.28 8.67
N LYS A 537 -33.25 33.63 8.75
CA LYS A 537 -32.16 33.95 9.68
C LYS A 537 -30.89 34.45 8.97
N ALA A 538 -30.88 34.47 7.64
CA ALA A 538 -29.66 34.70 6.86
C ALA A 538 -29.18 36.15 6.99
N GLY A 539 -27.94 36.34 7.46
CA GLY A 539 -27.30 37.64 7.64
C GLY A 539 -26.31 38.04 6.52
N ASN A 540 -25.98 37.14 5.58
CA ASN A 540 -25.07 37.42 4.46
C ASN A 540 -25.69 37.02 3.10
N ALA A 541 -25.20 37.62 2.01
CA ALA A 541 -25.76 37.44 0.67
C ALA A 541 -25.37 36.11 -0.01
N GLY A 542 -24.24 35.50 0.38
CA GLY A 542 -23.74 34.25 -0.21
C GLY A 542 -24.59 33.04 0.17
N ASP A 543 -24.94 32.91 1.45
CA ASP A 543 -25.81 31.85 1.95
C ASP A 543 -27.20 31.97 1.33
N TYR A 544 -27.67 33.20 1.12
CA TYR A 544 -28.96 33.48 0.51
C TYR A 544 -29.08 32.96 -0.93
N ALA A 545 -28.02 33.10 -1.74
CA ALA A 545 -27.99 32.61 -3.12
C ALA A 545 -28.03 31.08 -3.17
N SER A 546 -27.17 30.41 -2.40
CA SER A 546 -27.09 28.94 -2.34
C SER A 546 -28.39 28.30 -1.83
N LEU A 547 -29.03 28.90 -0.82
CA LEU A 547 -30.31 28.42 -0.28
C LEU A 547 -31.44 28.51 -1.32
N LYS A 548 -31.50 29.62 -2.07
CA LYS A 548 -32.48 29.79 -3.16
C LYS A 548 -32.24 28.83 -4.30
N GLU A 549 -30.98 28.61 -4.66
CA GLU A 549 -30.63 27.68 -5.72
C GLU A 549 -30.96 26.23 -5.33
N ALA A 550 -30.65 25.83 -4.10
CA ALA A 550 -31.04 24.52 -3.58
C ALA A 550 -32.56 24.32 -3.61
N ASP A 551 -33.34 25.32 -3.17
CA ASP A 551 -34.81 25.26 -3.21
C ASP A 551 -35.36 25.17 -4.66
N LYS A 552 -34.75 25.88 -5.61
CA LYS A 552 -35.07 25.78 -7.05
C LYS A 552 -34.93 24.33 -7.53
N HIS A 553 -33.81 23.68 -7.25
CA HIS A 553 -33.59 22.28 -7.67
C HIS A 553 -34.52 21.30 -6.93
N CYS A 554 -34.76 21.51 -5.63
CA CYS A 554 -35.75 20.71 -4.89
C CYS A 554 -37.14 20.80 -5.51
N LYS A 555 -37.60 22.00 -5.88
CA LYS A 555 -38.89 22.21 -6.56
C LYS A 555 -38.94 21.53 -7.92
N ALA A 556 -37.86 21.63 -8.71
CA ALA A 556 -37.78 20.99 -10.02
C ALA A 556 -37.96 19.46 -9.90
N ILE A 557 -37.23 18.81 -8.99
CA ILE A 557 -37.33 17.37 -8.75
C ILE A 557 -38.70 16.99 -8.19
N LEU A 558 -39.21 17.72 -7.19
CA LEU A 558 -40.54 17.49 -6.61
C LEU A 558 -41.66 17.59 -7.67
N GLY A 559 -41.52 18.52 -8.63
CA GLY A 559 -42.44 18.67 -9.77
C GLY A 559 -42.42 17.51 -10.74
N GLN A 560 -41.34 16.71 -10.80
CA GLN A 560 -41.31 15.51 -11.63
C GLN A 560 -42.21 14.40 -11.07
N PHE A 561 -42.37 14.30 -9.73
CA PHE A 561 -43.26 13.32 -9.11
C PHE A 561 -44.74 13.58 -9.38
N SER A 562 -45.14 14.84 -9.58
CA SER A 562 -46.55 15.19 -9.85
C SER A 562 -46.93 14.96 -11.32
N ARG A 563 -45.98 15.06 -12.26
CA ARG A 563 -46.21 14.87 -13.70
C ARG A 563 -46.55 13.43 -14.10
N GLY A 564 -46.10 12.41 -13.35
CA GLY A 564 -46.46 11.01 -13.59
C GLY A 564 -47.92 10.63 -13.30
N ARG A 565 -48.68 11.45 -12.56
CA ARG A 565 -50.11 11.23 -12.26
C ARG A 565 -51.06 12.19 -12.98
N GLY A 566 -50.54 13.24 -13.59
CA GLY A 566 -51.35 14.29 -14.22
C GLY A 566 -52.07 13.84 -15.50
N CYS A 567 -51.41 13.04 -16.35
CA CYS A 567 -51.97 12.62 -17.63
C CYS A 567 -53.13 11.62 -17.48
N VAL A 568 -53.09 10.78 -16.44
CA VAL A 568 -54.16 9.80 -16.20
C VAL A 568 -55.43 10.48 -15.66
N ARG A 569 -55.29 11.50 -14.79
CA ARG A 569 -56.45 12.27 -14.31
C ARG A 569 -57.10 13.11 -15.41
N SER A 570 -56.33 13.68 -16.33
CA SER A 570 -56.91 14.40 -17.48
C SER A 570 -57.62 13.46 -18.44
N LEU A 571 -57.10 12.25 -18.69
CA LEU A 571 -57.79 11.25 -19.51
C LEU A 571 -59.11 10.79 -18.87
N PHE A 572 -59.15 10.57 -17.56
CA PHE A 572 -60.40 10.20 -16.87
C PHE A 572 -61.47 11.30 -16.92
N ILE A 573 -61.05 12.57 -16.84
CA ILE A 573 -61.98 13.71 -16.95
C ILE A 573 -62.50 13.85 -18.38
N VAL A 574 -61.65 13.68 -19.40
CA VAL A 574 -62.06 13.72 -20.81
C VAL A 574 -62.96 12.53 -21.17
N SER A 575 -62.67 11.33 -20.67
CA SER A 575 -63.52 10.15 -20.88
C SER A 575 -64.87 10.26 -20.16
N ALA A 576 -64.92 10.82 -18.96
CA ALA A 576 -66.16 11.06 -18.24
C ALA A 576 -67.02 12.15 -18.91
N ALA A 577 -66.40 13.20 -19.44
CA ALA A 577 -67.08 14.24 -20.21
C ALA A 577 -67.63 13.71 -21.54
N LEU A 578 -66.87 12.85 -22.25
CA LEU A 578 -67.35 12.19 -23.47
C LEU A 578 -68.48 11.19 -23.20
N ALA A 579 -68.42 10.44 -22.09
CA ALA A 579 -69.49 9.53 -21.69
C ALA A 579 -70.78 10.27 -21.30
N MET A 580 -70.68 11.39 -20.58
CA MET A 580 -71.85 12.23 -20.27
C MET A 580 -72.40 12.92 -21.53
N GLY A 581 -71.53 13.35 -22.44
CA GLY A 581 -71.95 13.90 -23.75
C GLY A 581 -72.69 12.87 -24.61
N ALA A 582 -72.21 11.63 -24.65
CA ALA A 582 -72.86 10.54 -25.40
C ALA A 582 -74.23 10.15 -24.82
N VAL A 583 -74.40 10.16 -23.50
CA VAL A 583 -75.72 9.88 -22.87
C VAL A 583 -76.74 10.99 -23.17
N ILE A 584 -76.31 12.24 -23.19
CA ILE A 584 -77.18 13.40 -23.50
C ILE A 584 -77.55 13.43 -24.99
N VAL A 585 -76.63 13.08 -25.88
CA VAL A 585 -76.90 13.00 -27.33
C VAL A 585 -77.79 11.79 -27.66
N SER A 586 -77.55 10.63 -27.03
CA SER A 586 -78.33 9.41 -27.28
C SER A 586 -79.76 9.49 -26.72
N GLN A 587 -80.00 10.24 -25.63
CA GLN A 587 -81.37 10.57 -25.19
C GLN A 587 -82.12 11.47 -26.17
N LYS A 588 -81.41 12.31 -26.93
CA LYS A 588 -82.04 13.23 -27.90
C LYS A 588 -82.41 12.53 -29.21
N GLU A 589 -81.63 11.53 -29.63
CA GLU A 589 -81.92 10.70 -30.81
C GLU A 589 -83.03 9.65 -30.59
N TYR A 590 -83.28 9.21 -29.34
CA TYR A 590 -84.35 8.26 -29.05
C TYR A 590 -85.76 8.86 -29.17
N TRP A 591 -85.90 10.18 -28.96
CA TRP A 591 -87.19 10.88 -29.11
C TRP A 591 -87.58 11.18 -30.56
N ASP A 592 -86.64 11.15 -31.50
CA ASP A 592 -86.91 11.43 -32.92
C ASP A 592 -87.23 10.16 -33.73
N LEU A 593 -86.73 8.99 -33.29
CA LEU A 593 -87.01 7.70 -33.96
C LEU A 593 -88.46 7.22 -33.77
N GLN A 594 -89.12 7.57 -32.66
CA GLN A 594 -90.55 7.28 -32.48
C GLN A 594 -91.46 8.14 -33.36
N LYS A 595 -91.04 9.36 -33.73
CA LYS A 595 -91.79 10.20 -34.68
C LYS A 595 -91.64 9.72 -36.12
N LEU A 596 -90.49 9.15 -36.47
CA LEU A 596 -90.23 8.58 -37.80
C LEU A 596 -90.96 7.24 -38.04
N SER A 597 -91.11 6.39 -37.02
CA SER A 597 -91.85 5.12 -37.17
C SER A 597 -93.36 5.34 -37.38
N ALA A 598 -93.94 6.38 -36.76
CA ALA A 598 -95.34 6.74 -36.94
C ALA A 598 -95.66 7.34 -38.34
N MET A 599 -94.66 7.85 -39.07
CA MET A 599 -94.85 8.39 -40.42
C MET A 599 -94.74 7.35 -41.55
N LEU A 600 -94.20 6.15 -41.28
CA LEU A 600 -93.75 5.23 -42.33
C LEU A 600 -94.57 3.93 -42.50
N ASN A 601 -95.73 3.76 -41.86
CA ASN A 601 -96.71 2.66 -42.09
C ASN A 601 -96.10 1.35 -42.65
N LEU A 602 -95.22 0.69 -41.89
CA LEU A 602 -94.64 -0.61 -42.26
C LEU A 602 -95.15 -1.70 -41.30
N PRO A 603 -95.67 -2.84 -41.81
CA PRO A 603 -96.21 -3.90 -40.98
C PRO A 603 -95.11 -4.69 -40.26
N SER A 604 -95.45 -5.15 -39.06
CA SER A 604 -94.63 -5.92 -38.13
C SER A 604 -94.16 -7.27 -38.68
N LEU A 605 -92.89 -7.59 -38.41
CA LEU A 605 -92.39 -8.95 -38.28
C LEU A 605 -91.46 -9.03 -37.07
#